data_AF-A0A4Q4D090-F1
#
_entry.id   AF-A0A4Q4D090-F1
#
_cell.length_a   1.000
_cell.length_b   1.000
_cell.length_c   1.000
_cell.angle_alpha   90.00
_cell.angle_beta   90.00
_cell.angle_gamma   90.00
#
_symmetry.space_group_name_H-M   'P 1'
#
loop_
_entity.id
_entity.type
_entity.pdbx_description
1 polymer ?
#
loop_
_entity_poly.entity_id
_entity_poly.type
_entity_poly.pdbx_seq_one_letter_code
_entity_poly.pdbx_strand_id
1 'polypeptide(L)'
;MRPADVLIDRLLVLVALVGLARGYSVLIDGTSWWATVSLVVATVLLASAVVRALGVPGAPAVAPLVSTVLGAALLAWVFVPQTLAGVLPTPASAQGLWSLLDRAGVVIMEEKAPVGAGAPIVLLLSAAFGLLALNADVLLGLRRAVLPLGVLLVGVFVAPAVVV
;
A
#
# COMPACT_ATOMS: atom_id res chain seq x y z
N MET A 1 -23.11 11.62 -0.56
CA MET A 1 -22.70 10.35 0.11
C MET A 1 -22.63 10.67 1.58
N ARG A 2 -23.19 9.82 2.43
CA ARG A 2 -23.07 10.05 3.88
C ARG A 2 -21.63 9.72 4.28
N PRO A 3 -21.06 10.39 5.30
CA PRO A 3 -19.70 10.09 5.76
C PRO A 3 -19.53 8.64 6.21
N ALA A 4 -20.61 8.02 6.71
CA ALA A 4 -20.64 6.59 7.06
C ALA A 4 -20.38 5.67 5.85
N ASP A 5 -20.99 5.95 4.69
CA ASP A 5 -20.84 5.13 3.49
C ASP A 5 -19.37 5.15 3.00
N VAL A 6 -18.74 6.34 3.05
CA VAL A 6 -17.34 6.57 2.66
C VAL A 6 -16.39 5.73 3.53
N LEU A 7 -16.66 5.64 4.83
CA LEU A 7 -15.85 4.88 5.77
C LEU A 7 -16.05 3.37 5.56
N ILE A 8 -17.30 2.92 5.42
CA ILE A 8 -17.64 1.49 5.25
C ILE A 8 -16.98 0.94 3.99
N ASP A 9 -17.10 1.61 2.84
CA ASP A 9 -16.51 1.14 1.58
C ASP A 9 -14.99 0.96 1.70
N ARG A 10 -14.30 1.88 2.39
CA ARG A 10 -12.84 1.82 2.58
C ARG A 10 -12.43 0.78 3.60
N LEU A 11 -13.23 0.56 4.63
CA LEU A 11 -13.02 -0.54 5.58
C LEU A 11 -13.17 -1.89 4.88
N LEU A 12 -14.15 -2.05 3.98
CA LEU A 12 -14.31 -3.27 3.20
C LEU A 12 -13.10 -3.51 2.29
N VAL A 13 -12.61 -2.48 1.60
CA VAL A 13 -11.39 -2.58 0.77
C VAL A 13 -10.16 -2.87 1.64
N LEU A 14 -10.05 -2.26 2.82
CA LEU A 14 -8.97 -2.54 3.78
C LEU A 14 -8.97 -4.02 4.17
N VAL A 15 -10.12 -4.55 4.60
CA VAL A 15 -10.26 -5.96 4.97
C VAL A 15 -9.93 -6.88 3.79
N ALA A 16 -10.40 -6.55 2.59
CA ALA A 16 -10.07 -7.30 1.38
C ALA A 16 -8.56 -7.32 1.11
N LEU A 17 -7.90 -6.16 1.04
CA LEU A 17 -6.47 -6.06 0.74
C LEU A 17 -5.60 -6.70 1.83
N VAL A 18 -5.95 -6.55 3.10
CA VAL A 18 -5.22 -7.18 4.22
C VAL A 18 -5.40 -8.70 4.21
N GLY A 19 -6.59 -9.19 3.86
CA GLY A 19 -6.86 -10.62 3.65
C GLY A 19 -6.07 -11.17 2.46
N LEU A 20 -6.05 -10.44 1.34
CA LEU A 20 -5.26 -10.79 0.15
C LEU A 20 -3.75 -10.81 0.45
N ALA A 21 -3.26 -9.82 1.19
CA ALA A 21 -1.86 -9.78 1.63
C ALA A 21 -1.50 -11.04 2.43
N ARG A 22 -2.41 -11.56 3.27
CA ARG A 22 -2.15 -12.79 4.02
C ARG A 22 -1.87 -14.01 3.12
N GLY A 23 -2.40 -14.04 1.90
CA GLY A 23 -2.10 -15.09 0.90
C GLY A 23 -0.62 -15.18 0.53
N TYR A 24 0.13 -14.08 0.66
CA TYR A 24 1.58 -14.06 0.41
C TYR A 24 2.41 -14.71 1.52
N SER A 25 1.79 -15.17 2.61
CA SER A 25 2.49 -15.94 3.66
C SER A 25 3.07 -17.27 3.19
N VAL A 26 2.64 -17.77 2.03
CA VAL A 26 3.25 -18.94 1.38
C VAL A 26 4.59 -18.59 0.72
N LEU A 27 4.78 -17.32 0.34
CA LEU A 27 5.97 -16.84 -0.39
C LEU A 27 7.02 -16.18 0.51
N ILE A 28 6.61 -15.71 1.69
CA ILE A 28 7.42 -14.87 2.56
C ILE A 28 7.40 -15.40 3.99
N ASP A 29 8.59 -15.62 4.52
CA ASP A 29 8.74 -16.12 5.88
C ASP A 29 8.53 -15.02 6.94
N GLY A 30 7.88 -15.40 8.04
CA GLY A 30 7.60 -14.54 9.19
C GLY A 30 6.24 -13.82 9.15
N THR A 31 5.96 -13.04 10.19
CA THR A 31 4.67 -12.34 10.37
C THR A 31 4.80 -10.81 10.46
N SER A 32 6.01 -10.30 10.67
CA SER A 32 6.28 -8.86 10.84
C SER A 32 5.95 -8.06 9.59
N TRP A 33 6.21 -8.60 8.40
CA TRP A 33 5.91 -7.95 7.12
C TRP A 33 4.42 -7.66 6.94
N TRP A 34 3.55 -8.55 7.42
CA TRP A 34 2.10 -8.40 7.28
C TRP A 34 1.58 -7.20 8.08
N ALA A 35 2.15 -6.95 9.27
CA ALA A 35 1.81 -5.79 10.07
C ALA A 35 2.19 -4.48 9.35
N THR A 36 3.38 -4.42 8.76
CA THR A 36 3.85 -3.24 8.00
C THR A 36 3.01 -2.99 6.76
N VAL A 37 2.70 -4.02 5.98
CA VAL A 37 1.83 -3.90 4.80
C VAL A 37 0.44 -3.40 5.19
N SER A 38 -0.14 -4.00 6.24
CA SER A 38 -1.47 -3.62 6.74
C SER A 38 -1.52 -2.18 7.23
N LEU A 39 -0.46 -1.74 7.93
CA LEU A 39 -0.31 -0.35 8.38
C LEU A 39 -0.34 0.62 7.19
N VAL A 40 0.46 0.35 6.15
CA VAL A 40 0.54 1.22 4.96
C VAL A 40 -0.79 1.30 4.23
N VAL A 41 -1.46 0.16 4.01
CA VAL A 41 -2.78 0.12 3.39
C VAL A 41 -3.81 0.88 4.22
N ALA A 42 -3.83 0.68 5.53
CA ALA A 42 -4.73 1.38 6.44
C ALA A 42 -4.48 2.89 6.39
N THR A 43 -3.23 3.34 6.44
CA THR A 43 -2.89 4.77 6.36
C THR A 43 -3.38 5.40 5.07
N VAL A 44 -3.16 4.75 3.92
CA VAL A 44 -3.60 5.27 2.62
C VAL A 44 -5.13 5.39 2.57
N LEU A 45 -5.86 4.35 2.97
CA LEU A 45 -7.33 4.36 2.91
C LEU A 45 -7.95 5.31 3.92
N LEU A 46 -7.43 5.36 5.14
CA LEU A 46 -7.92 6.25 6.20
C LEU A 46 -7.62 7.72 5.86
N ALA A 47 -6.43 8.03 5.33
CA ALA A 47 -6.10 9.38 4.87
C ALA A 47 -7.12 9.86 3.82
N SER A 48 -7.40 9.03 2.82
CA SER A 48 -8.41 9.38 1.81
C SER A 48 -9.81 9.50 2.41
N ALA A 49 -10.19 8.60 3.31
CA ALA A 49 -11.48 8.66 4.00
C ALA A 49 -11.66 9.99 4.73
N VAL A 50 -10.65 10.43 5.49
CA VAL A 50 -10.65 11.67 6.25
C VAL A 50 -10.77 12.87 5.32
N VAL A 51 -9.94 12.96 4.27
CA VAL A 51 -10.00 14.09 3.31
C VAL A 51 -11.38 14.20 2.65
N ARG A 52 -12.00 13.06 2.32
CA ARG A 52 -13.34 13.05 1.72
C ARG A 52 -14.46 13.32 2.72
N ALA A 53 -14.29 12.92 3.98
CA ALA A 53 -15.25 13.20 5.05
C ALA A 53 -15.30 14.70 5.43
N LEU A 54 -14.19 15.41 5.29
CA LEU A 54 -14.11 16.86 5.53
C LEU A 54 -14.92 17.70 4.54
N GLY A 55 -15.36 17.12 3.41
CA GLY A 55 -16.29 17.78 2.48
C GLY A 55 -15.76 19.03 1.79
N VAL A 56 -14.44 19.25 1.80
CA VAL A 56 -13.82 20.42 1.16
C VAL A 56 -14.01 20.40 -0.37
N PRO A 57 -14.22 21.56 -1.02
CA PRO A 57 -14.31 21.63 -2.48
C PRO A 57 -12.99 21.12 -3.09
N GLY A 58 -13.10 20.14 -4.00
CA GLY A 58 -11.93 19.47 -4.58
C GLY A 58 -11.41 18.25 -3.81
N ALA A 59 -11.99 17.89 -2.65
CA ALA A 59 -11.66 16.67 -1.91
C ALA A 59 -11.47 15.41 -2.76
N PRO A 60 -12.31 15.09 -3.78
CA PRO A 60 -12.10 13.88 -4.57
C PRO A 60 -10.82 13.86 -5.40
N ALA A 61 -10.28 15.02 -5.79
CA ALA A 61 -9.02 15.13 -6.51
C ALA A 61 -7.81 15.21 -5.57
N VAL A 62 -7.99 15.83 -4.39
CA VAL A 62 -6.91 16.03 -3.41
C VAL A 62 -6.66 14.79 -2.55
N ALA A 63 -7.70 13.99 -2.26
CA ALA A 63 -7.59 12.79 -1.44
C ALA A 63 -6.52 11.79 -1.89
N PRO A 64 -6.40 11.39 -3.18
CA PRO A 64 -5.33 10.51 -3.61
C PRO A 64 -3.95 11.16 -3.44
N LEU A 65 -3.79 12.46 -3.72
CA LEU A 65 -2.51 13.15 -3.54
C LEU A 65 -2.03 13.14 -2.09
N VAL A 66 -2.93 13.48 -1.16
CA VAL A 66 -2.63 13.46 0.29
C VAL A 66 -2.30 12.04 0.74
N SER A 67 -3.03 11.04 0.24
CA SER A 67 -2.81 9.64 0.60
C SER A 67 -1.49 9.11 0.06
N THR A 68 -1.09 9.49 -1.17
CA THR A 68 0.22 9.18 -1.74
C THR A 68 1.34 9.77 -0.88
N VAL A 69 1.22 11.05 -0.52
CA VAL A 69 2.26 11.74 0.27
C VAL A 69 2.38 11.10 1.66
N LEU A 70 1.27 10.82 2.33
CA LEU A 70 1.29 10.15 3.63
C LEU A 70 1.80 8.71 3.56
N GLY A 71 1.43 7.96 2.52
CA GLY A 71 1.96 6.63 2.26
C GLY A 71 3.48 6.65 2.05
N ALA A 72 3.97 7.55 1.19
CA ALA A 72 5.40 7.70 0.94
C ALA A 72 6.18 8.16 2.19
N ALA A 73 5.62 9.08 2.96
CA ALA A 73 6.20 9.52 4.23
C ALA A 73 6.25 8.38 5.25
N LEU A 74 5.20 7.56 5.35
CA LEU A 74 5.17 6.38 6.21
C LEU A 74 6.22 5.35 5.79
N LEU A 75 6.36 5.08 4.49
CA LEU A 75 7.42 4.19 3.99
C LEU A 75 8.82 4.74 4.32
N ALA A 76 9.05 6.03 4.12
CA ALA A 76 10.31 6.65 4.51
C ALA A 76 10.58 6.51 6.02
N TRP A 77 9.54 6.68 6.83
CA TRP A 77 9.64 6.56 8.29
C TRP A 77 9.93 5.14 8.76
N VAL A 78 9.31 4.13 8.15
CA VAL A 78 9.51 2.73 8.52
C VAL A 78 10.86 2.19 8.03
N PHE A 79 11.26 2.50 6.79
CA PHE A 79 12.38 1.83 6.14
C PHE A 79 13.69 2.63 6.13
N VAL A 80 13.63 3.95 6.19
CA VAL A 80 14.81 4.84 6.14
C VAL A 80 14.72 5.99 7.15
N PRO A 81 14.45 5.71 8.45
CA PRO A 81 14.23 6.74 9.46
C PRO A 81 15.40 7.72 9.63
N GLN A 82 16.64 7.25 9.42
CA GLN A 82 17.87 8.06 9.50
C GLN A 82 17.97 9.17 8.45
N THR A 83 17.15 9.14 7.40
CA THR A 83 17.18 10.13 6.32
C THR A 83 16.15 11.25 6.50
N LEU A 84 15.32 11.18 7.55
CA LEU A 84 14.26 12.15 7.78
C LEU A 84 14.80 13.43 8.44
N ALA A 85 14.24 14.57 8.03
CA ALA A 85 14.39 15.83 8.76
C ALA A 85 13.24 15.93 9.77
N GLY A 86 13.41 15.28 10.92
CA GLY A 86 12.34 15.12 11.92
C GLY A 86 11.31 14.08 11.45
N VAL A 87 10.17 14.53 10.92
CA VAL A 87 9.08 13.67 10.40
C VAL A 87 8.95 13.77 8.88
N LEU A 88 9.57 14.77 8.25
CA LEU A 88 9.44 15.02 6.83
C LEU A 88 10.48 14.22 6.03
N PRO A 89 10.06 13.50 4.97
CA PRO A 89 11.00 12.84 4.07
C PRO A 89 11.85 13.87 3.34
N THR A 90 13.15 13.58 3.25
CA THR A 90 14.11 14.41 2.51
C THR A 90 14.39 13.77 1.14
N PRO A 91 15.09 14.46 0.22
CA PRO A 91 15.56 13.83 -1.02
C PRO A 91 16.42 12.58 -0.77
N ALA A 92 17.12 12.50 0.36
CA ALA A 92 17.89 11.31 0.75
C ALA A 92 16.98 10.12 1.10
N SER A 93 15.77 10.37 1.63
CA SER A 93 14.78 9.31 1.86
C SER A 93 14.33 8.65 0.56
N ALA A 94 14.12 9.44 -0.50
CA ALA A 94 13.75 8.91 -1.81
C ALA A 94 14.86 8.01 -2.38
N GLN A 95 16.13 8.42 -2.28
CA GLN A 95 17.27 7.61 -2.70
C GLN A 95 17.40 6.33 -1.88
N GLY A 96 17.20 6.41 -0.57
CA GLY A 96 17.22 5.27 0.32
C GLY A 96 16.15 4.24 -0.04
N LEU A 97 14.91 4.67 -0.24
CA LEU A 97 13.82 3.80 -0.70
C LEU A 97 14.12 3.17 -2.06
N TRP A 98 14.65 3.95 -3.01
CA TRP A 98 15.04 3.43 -4.33
C TRP A 98 16.11 2.35 -4.23
N SER A 99 17.13 2.56 -3.39
CA SER A 99 18.19 1.56 -3.19
C SER A 99 17.66 0.26 -2.58
N LEU A 100 16.64 0.34 -1.71
CA LEU A 100 15.99 -0.83 -1.15
C LEU A 100 15.13 -1.56 -2.18
N LEU A 101 14.43 -0.83 -3.05
CA LEU A 101 13.67 -1.43 -4.15
C LEU A 101 14.57 -2.15 -5.17
N ASP A 102 15.72 -1.55 -5.50
CA ASP A 102 16.71 -2.16 -6.41
C ASP A 102 17.25 -3.47 -5.82
N ARG A 103 17.57 -3.47 -4.51
CA ARG A 103 17.96 -4.68 -3.78
C ARG A 103 16.84 -5.72 -3.73
N ALA A 104 15.57 -5.32 -3.67
CA ALA A 104 14.46 -6.26 -3.68
C ALA A 104 14.42 -7.06 -4.99
N GLY A 105 14.71 -6.40 -6.12
CA GLY A 105 14.82 -7.05 -7.43
C GLY A 105 15.93 -8.10 -7.47
N VAL A 106 17.09 -7.80 -6.88
CA VAL A 106 18.21 -8.75 -6.76
C VAL A 106 17.80 -9.96 -5.93
N VAL A 107 17.24 -9.74 -4.74
CA VAL A 107 16.84 -10.85 -3.83
C VAL A 107 15.78 -11.75 -4.48
N ILE A 108 14.80 -11.19 -5.19
CA ILE A 108 13.76 -11.96 -5.88
C ILE A 108 14.36 -12.84 -7.00
N MET A 109 15.44 -12.38 -7.65
CA MET A 109 16.11 -13.13 -8.72
C MET A 109 17.04 -14.22 -8.17
N GLU A 110 17.61 -14.00 -6.99
CA GLU A 110 18.66 -14.86 -6.42
C GLU A 110 18.12 -15.90 -5.41
N GLU A 111 17.05 -15.58 -4.66
CA GLU A 111 16.50 -16.47 -3.63
C GLU A 111 15.32 -17.31 -4.15
N LYS A 112 15.33 -18.61 -3.79
CA LYS A 112 14.18 -19.49 -4.00
C LYS A 112 13.15 -19.27 -2.89
N ALA A 113 11.87 -19.28 -3.25
CA ALA A 113 10.79 -19.20 -2.27
C ALA A 113 10.81 -20.40 -1.29
N PRO A 114 10.42 -20.20 -0.01
CA PRO A 114 10.02 -18.94 0.62
C PRO A 114 11.21 -17.99 0.83
N VAL A 115 10.98 -16.70 0.55
CA VAL A 115 12.00 -15.66 0.62
C VAL A 115 11.96 -15.02 2.01
N GLY A 116 13.13 -14.71 2.58
CA GLY A 116 13.19 -14.06 3.89
C GLY A 116 12.50 -12.69 3.87
N ALA A 117 11.76 -12.32 4.92
CA ALA A 117 11.13 -10.99 5.05
C ALA A 117 12.14 -9.85 5.30
N GLY A 118 13.14 -9.73 4.44
CA GLY A 118 14.10 -8.62 4.45
C GLY A 118 13.42 -7.30 4.13
N ALA A 119 13.96 -6.21 4.69
CA ALA A 119 13.46 -4.85 4.48
C ALA A 119 13.18 -4.50 2.99
N PRO A 120 14.00 -4.91 2.00
CA PRO A 120 13.72 -4.70 0.58
C PRO A 120 12.37 -5.27 0.09
N ILE A 121 12.07 -6.51 0.46
CA ILE A 121 10.85 -7.22 0.00
C ILE A 121 9.63 -6.64 0.71
N VAL A 122 9.74 -6.40 2.01
CA VAL A 122 8.64 -5.81 2.79
C VAL A 122 8.34 -4.40 2.29
N LEU A 123 9.36 -3.62 1.90
CA LEU A 123 9.16 -2.32 1.27
C LEU A 123 8.41 -2.46 -0.06
N LEU A 124 8.85 -3.37 -0.93
CA LEU A 124 8.23 -3.60 -2.24
C LEU A 124 6.74 -3.97 -2.09
N LEU A 125 6.43 -4.91 -1.19
CA LEU A 125 5.05 -5.32 -0.93
C LEU A 125 4.22 -4.20 -0.33
N SER A 126 4.77 -3.48 0.65
CA SER A 126 4.06 -2.36 1.29
C SER A 126 3.77 -1.26 0.28
N ALA A 127 4.71 -0.95 -0.61
CA ALA A 127 4.52 0.00 -1.70
C ALA A 127 3.48 -0.50 -2.72
N ALA A 128 3.56 -1.76 -3.14
CA ALA A 128 2.62 -2.35 -4.08
C ALA A 128 1.18 -2.37 -3.53
N PHE A 129 0.98 -2.86 -2.30
CA PHE A 129 -0.32 -2.88 -1.65
C PHE A 129 -0.83 -1.46 -1.33
N GLY A 130 0.05 -0.54 -0.95
CA GLY A 130 -0.31 0.88 -0.80
C GLY A 130 -0.81 1.50 -2.11
N LEU A 131 -0.17 1.19 -3.24
CA LEU A 131 -0.62 1.62 -4.57
C LEU A 131 -1.96 0.96 -4.96
N LEU A 132 -2.14 -0.33 -4.66
CA LEU A 132 -3.44 -1.01 -4.87
C LEU A 132 -4.55 -0.34 -4.07
N ALA A 133 -4.29 -0.01 -2.81
CA ALA A 133 -5.22 0.70 -1.94
C ALA A 133 -5.60 2.07 -2.51
N LEU A 134 -4.61 2.80 -3.05
CA LEU A 134 -4.83 4.09 -3.66
C LEU A 134 -5.68 3.99 -4.94
N ASN A 135 -5.38 3.02 -5.81
CA ASN A 135 -6.18 2.76 -7.01
C ASN A 135 -7.61 2.35 -6.64
N ALA A 136 -7.78 1.48 -5.65
CA ALA A 136 -9.09 1.09 -5.14
C ALA A 136 -9.89 2.29 -4.63
N ASP A 137 -9.26 3.20 -3.88
CA ASP A 137 -9.92 4.44 -3.42
C ASP A 137 -10.37 5.34 -4.58
N VAL A 138 -9.52 5.53 -5.58
CA VAL A 138 -9.84 6.33 -6.77
C VAL A 138 -11.03 5.70 -7.51
N LEU A 139 -11.02 4.38 -7.70
CA LEU A 139 -12.11 3.63 -8.33
C LEU A 139 -13.42 3.78 -7.54
N LEU A 140 -13.40 3.64 -6.21
CA LEU A 140 -14.58 3.87 -5.37
C LEU A 140 -15.15 5.29 -5.55
N GLY A 141 -14.28 6.28 -5.77
CA GLY A 141 -14.69 7.66 -6.06
C GLY A 141 -15.48 7.81 -7.37
N LEU A 142 -15.26 6.94 -8.35
CA LEU A 142 -15.87 7.02 -9.69
C LEU A 142 -17.29 6.42 -9.77
N ARG A 143 -17.87 5.92 -8.67
CA ARG A 143 -19.26 5.40 -8.52
C ARG A 143 -19.73 4.29 -9.48
N ARG A 144 -18.96 3.90 -10.51
CA ARG A 144 -19.26 2.82 -11.46
C ARG A 144 -18.17 1.74 -11.54
N ALA A 145 -17.30 1.69 -10.55
CA ALA A 145 -16.04 0.96 -10.65
C ALA A 145 -16.05 -0.44 -10.05
N VAL A 146 -17.21 -1.10 -9.90
CA VAL A 146 -17.29 -2.45 -9.30
C VAL A 146 -16.49 -3.46 -10.13
N LEU A 147 -16.64 -3.44 -11.46
CA LEU A 147 -15.90 -4.32 -12.35
C LEU A 147 -14.37 -4.09 -12.29
N PRO A 148 -13.84 -2.86 -12.49
CA PRO A 148 -12.40 -2.63 -12.41
C PRO A 148 -11.84 -2.86 -11.00
N LEU A 149 -12.62 -2.63 -9.93
CA LEU A 149 -12.20 -2.98 -8.56
C LEU A 149 -12.07 -4.50 -8.39
N GLY A 150 -13.02 -5.27 -8.91
CA GLY A 150 -12.94 -6.73 -8.92
C GLY A 150 -11.71 -7.24 -9.70
N VAL A 151 -11.47 -6.69 -10.89
CA VAL A 151 -10.28 -7.02 -11.70
C VAL A 151 -8.99 -6.68 -10.95
N LEU A 152 -8.94 -5.52 -10.28
CA LEU A 152 -7.79 -5.12 -9.47
C LEU A 152 -7.50 -6.14 -8.35
N LEU A 153 -8.54 -6.54 -7.61
CA LEU A 153 -8.41 -7.46 -6.49
C LEU A 153 -8.03 -8.88 -6.94
N VAL A 154 -8.60 -9.36 -8.05
CA VAL A 154 -8.22 -10.66 -8.64
C VAL A 154 -6.79 -10.61 -9.19
N GLY A 155 -6.39 -9.48 -9.77
CA GLY A 155 -5.05 -9.27 -10.31
C GLY A 155 -3.93 -9.50 -9.29
N VAL A 156 -4.21 -9.27 -7.99
CA VAL A 156 -3.26 -9.54 -6.90
C VAL A 156 -2.84 -11.01 -6.86
N PHE A 157 -3.71 -11.94 -7.25
CA PHE A 157 -3.40 -13.37 -7.24
C PHE A 157 -2.55 -13.84 -8.43
N VAL A 158 -2.35 -12.99 -9.45
CA VAL A 158 -1.54 -13.38 -10.62
C VAL A 158 -0.10 -13.66 -10.21
N ALA A 159 0.48 -12.84 -9.33
CA ALA A 159 1.86 -13.01 -8.90
C ALA A 159 2.11 -14.34 -8.16
N PRO A 160 1.36 -14.70 -7.10
CA PRO A 160 1.55 -15.99 -6.44
C PRO A 160 1.20 -17.19 -7.35
N ALA A 161 0.22 -17.06 -8.24
CA ALA A 161 -0.16 -18.14 -9.14
C ALA A 161 0.87 -18.47 -10.24
N VAL A 162 1.79 -17.55 -10.55
CA VAL A 162 2.86 -17.77 -11.55
C VAL A 162 4.08 -18.44 -10.90
N VAL A 163 4.27 -18.27 -9.59
CA VAL A 163 5.44 -18.77 -8.86
C VAL A 163 5.25 -20.20 -8.34
N VAL A 164 3.99 -20.63 -8.14
CA VAL A 164 3.60 -21.99 -7.72
C VAL A 164 3.27 -22.84 -8.94
#